data_AF-A0A7L4TSH8-F1
#
_entry.id   AF-A0A7L4TSH8-F1
#
_cell.length_a   1.000
_cell.length_b   1.000
_cell.length_c   1.000
_cell.angle_alpha   90.00
_cell.angle_beta   90.00
_cell.angle_gamma   90.00
#
_symmetry.space_group_name_H-M   'P 1'
#
loop_
_entity.id
_entity.type
_entity.pdbx_description
1 polymer ?
#
loop_
_entity_poly.entity_id
_entity_poly.type
_entity_poly.pdbx_seq_one_letter_code
_entity_poly.pdbx_strand_id
1 'polypeptide(L)'
;METVVFIVLTIASLHFLYESVILPSLTLKIKFKFNKLKDEVMMMAIDKKIDQEEADYVLHSIDISSRNIQFMTLSTILNTQSFFNKNPNFRKDGASALNKVKNNRLKQMHIECARHLFKALIYNSLMWAIYIVPICVVLIAYGRIKRTCKSLIDRINTTPEKDFNRVINGEEYCPS
;
A
#
# COMPACT_ATOMS: atom_id res chain seq x y z
N MET A 1 -30.04 16.56 -5.62
CA MET A 1 -29.87 15.81 -4.36
C MET A 1 -30.02 14.31 -4.58
N GLU A 2 -31.04 13.87 -5.33
CA GLU A 2 -31.30 12.45 -5.62
C GLU A 2 -30.11 11.69 -6.21
N THR A 3 -29.40 12.29 -7.18
CA THR A 3 -28.22 11.69 -7.82
C THR A 3 -27.06 11.45 -6.84
N VAL A 4 -26.80 12.40 -5.94
CA VAL A 4 -25.75 12.28 -4.92
C VAL A 4 -26.09 11.18 -3.93
N VAL A 5 -27.35 11.12 -3.49
CA VAL A 5 -27.84 10.06 -2.59
C VAL A 5 -27.67 8.68 -3.24
N PHE A 6 -28.02 8.55 -4.53
CA PHE A 6 -27.87 7.29 -5.26
C PHE A 6 -26.40 6.84 -5.37
N ILE A 7 -25.48 7.77 -5.65
CA ILE A 7 -24.04 7.49 -5.71
C ILE A 7 -23.52 7.02 -4.35
N VAL A 8 -23.87 7.73 -3.26
CA VAL A 8 -23.43 7.39 -1.90
C VAL A 8 -23.95 6.01 -1.49
N LEU A 9 -25.22 5.71 -1.75
CA LEU A 9 -25.80 4.39 -1.49
C LEU A 9 -25.06 3.29 -2.24
N THR A 10 -24.77 3.50 -3.52
CA THR A 10 -24.04 2.51 -4.34
C THR A 10 -22.65 2.24 -3.77
N ILE A 11 -21.91 3.29 -3.41
CA ILE A 11 -20.58 3.17 -2.79
C ILE A 11 -20.67 2.44 -1.45
N ALA A 12 -21.65 2.79 -0.61
CA ALA A 12 -21.86 2.17 0.69
C ALA A 12 -22.18 0.67 0.55
N SER A 13 -23.06 0.29 -0.38
CA SER A 13 -23.38 -1.12 -0.66
C SER A 13 -22.15 -1.90 -1.15
N LEU A 14 -21.34 -1.32 -2.04
CA LEU A 14 -20.10 -1.97 -2.50
C LEU A 14 -19.07 -2.10 -1.37
N HIS A 15 -18.93 -1.09 -0.53
CA HIS A 15 -18.04 -1.13 0.63
C HIS A 15 -18.46 -2.24 1.59
N PHE A 16 -19.76 -2.29 1.92
CA PHE A 16 -20.31 -3.31 2.80
C PHE A 16 -20.11 -4.73 2.26
N LEU A 17 -20.35 -4.93 0.96
CA LEU A 17 -20.13 -6.22 0.31
C LEU A 17 -18.65 -6.66 0.39
N TYR A 18 -17.74 -5.70 0.20
CA TYR A 18 -16.31 -5.98 0.30
C TYR A 18 -15.90 -6.38 1.72
N GLU A 19 -16.25 -5.58 2.72
CA GLU A 19 -15.89 -5.86 4.11
C GLU A 19 -16.54 -7.14 4.65
N SER A 20 -17.77 -7.43 4.25
CA SER A 20 -18.54 -8.55 4.81
C SER A 20 -18.25 -9.88 4.13
N VAL A 21 -17.91 -9.87 2.83
CA VAL A 21 -17.79 -11.11 2.04
C VAL A 21 -16.40 -11.29 1.44
N ILE A 22 -15.90 -10.26 0.76
CA ILE A 22 -14.66 -10.38 -0.01
C ILE A 22 -13.45 -10.42 0.92
N LEU A 23 -13.37 -9.47 1.87
CA LEU A 23 -12.24 -9.34 2.78
C LEU A 23 -12.06 -10.60 3.65
N PRO A 24 -13.10 -11.15 4.31
CA PRO A 24 -12.96 -12.37 5.10
C PRO A 24 -12.50 -13.57 4.26
N SER A 25 -13.01 -13.67 3.03
CA SER A 25 -12.60 -14.73 2.08
C SER A 25 -11.12 -14.62 1.70
N LEU A 26 -10.63 -13.40 1.47
CA LEU A 26 -9.22 -13.15 1.19
C LEU A 26 -8.34 -13.40 2.42
N THR A 27 -8.77 -12.96 3.61
CA THR A 27 -8.10 -13.24 4.87
C THR A 27 -7.97 -14.74 5.11
N LEU A 28 -9.03 -15.51 4.86
CA LEU A 28 -9.03 -16.96 5.02
C LEU A 28 -8.02 -17.64 4.07
N LYS A 29 -7.96 -17.19 2.81
CA LYS A 29 -6.95 -17.67 1.84
C LYS A 29 -5.53 -17.46 2.34
N ILE A 30 -5.24 -16.33 2.99
CA ILE A 30 -3.91 -16.07 3.56
C ILE A 30 -3.66 -16.94 4.79
N LYS A 31 -4.65 -17.14 5.67
CA LYS A 31 -4.52 -18.06 6.81
C LYS A 31 -4.14 -19.47 6.38
N PHE A 32 -4.72 -19.99 5.29
CA PHE A 32 -4.29 -21.28 4.73
C PHE A 32 -2.84 -21.28 4.26
N LYS A 33 -2.33 -20.17 3.71
CA LYS A 33 -0.90 -20.05 3.35
C LYS A 33 0.01 -20.05 4.58
N PHE A 34 -0.40 -19.41 5.66
CA PHE A 34 0.34 -19.48 6.93
C PHE A 34 0.35 -20.87 7.52
N ASN A 35 -0.78 -21.58 7.52
CA ASN A 35 -0.81 -22.97 8.00
C ASN A 35 0.11 -23.86 7.17
N LYS A 36 0.11 -23.73 5.85
CA LYS A 36 1.05 -24.46 4.98
C LYS A 36 2.52 -24.18 5.34
N LEU A 37 2.87 -22.92 5.59
CA LEU A 37 4.22 -22.56 6.00
C LEU A 37 4.59 -23.16 7.37
N LYS A 38 3.64 -23.21 8.32
CA LYS A 38 3.85 -23.87 9.62
C LYS A 38 4.14 -25.35 9.44
N ASP A 39 3.32 -26.03 8.64
CA ASP A 39 3.47 -27.47 8.38
C ASP A 39 4.84 -27.77 7.76
N GLU A 40 5.27 -26.95 6.78
CA GLU A 40 6.59 -27.08 6.17
C GLU A 40 7.75 -26.87 7.18
N VAL A 41 7.64 -25.89 8.10
CA VAL A 41 8.65 -25.69 9.15
C VAL A 41 8.67 -26.86 10.14
N MET A 42 7.49 -27.36 10.54
CA MET A 42 7.38 -28.51 11.43
C MET A 42 7.99 -29.76 10.81
N MET A 43 7.76 -30.04 9.52
CA MET A 43 8.38 -31.15 8.82
C MET A 43 9.91 -31.05 8.82
N MET A 44 10.47 -29.85 8.59
CA MET A 44 11.92 -29.66 8.62
C MET A 44 12.51 -29.85 10.03
N ALA A 45 11.78 -29.45 11.07
CA ALA A 45 12.19 -29.66 12.46
C ALA A 45 12.18 -31.16 12.84
N ILE A 46 11.12 -31.88 12.44
CA ILE A 46 11.01 -33.34 12.65
C ILE A 46 12.13 -34.08 11.93
N ASP A 47 12.46 -33.67 10.70
CA ASP A 47 13.56 -34.22 9.90
C ASP A 47 14.96 -33.86 10.45
N LYS A 48 15.05 -33.07 11.54
CA LYS A 48 16.30 -32.53 12.12
C LYS A 48 17.18 -31.78 11.12
N LYS A 49 16.57 -31.18 10.08
CA LYS A 49 17.27 -30.37 9.06
C LYS A 49 17.58 -28.95 9.53
N ILE A 50 16.98 -28.55 10.64
CA ILE A 50 17.05 -27.21 11.21
C ILE A 50 17.21 -27.32 12.72
N ASP A 51 17.81 -26.29 13.32
CA ASP A 51 17.87 -26.16 14.77
C ASP A 51 16.48 -25.88 15.36
N GLN A 52 16.20 -26.44 16.53
CA GLN A 52 14.89 -26.33 17.18
C GLN A 52 14.59 -24.88 17.58
N GLU A 53 15.58 -24.12 18.04
CA GLU A 53 15.39 -22.73 18.44
C GLU A 53 15.04 -21.85 17.22
N GLU A 54 15.69 -22.11 16.07
CA GLU A 54 15.37 -21.43 14.81
C GLU A 54 13.94 -21.77 14.32
N ALA A 55 13.55 -23.04 14.43
CA ALA A 55 12.22 -23.50 14.06
C ALA A 55 11.14 -22.83 14.92
N ASP A 56 11.30 -22.84 16.24
CA ASP A 56 10.37 -22.26 17.20
C ASP A 56 10.21 -20.76 16.98
N TYR A 57 11.31 -20.06 16.70
CA TYR A 57 11.27 -18.63 16.37
C TYR A 57 10.42 -18.34 15.12
N VAL A 58 10.62 -19.10 14.03
CA VAL A 58 9.86 -18.89 12.79
C VAL A 58 8.39 -19.29 12.96
N LEU A 59 8.10 -20.39 13.65
CA LEU A 59 6.74 -20.81 13.97
C LEU A 59 6.00 -19.75 14.77
N HIS A 60 6.63 -19.22 15.83
CA HIS A 60 6.05 -18.16 16.65
C HIS A 60 5.81 -16.88 15.82
N SER A 61 6.74 -16.53 14.93
CA SER A 61 6.56 -15.40 14.00
C SER A 61 5.35 -15.60 13.08
N ILE A 62 5.18 -16.79 12.50
CA ILE A 62 4.02 -17.11 11.65
C ILE A 62 2.72 -17.07 12.46
N ASP A 63 2.72 -17.52 13.71
CA ASP A 63 1.53 -17.51 14.56
C ASP A 63 1.08 -16.11 14.96
N ILE A 64 2.02 -15.24 15.34
CA ILE A 64 1.71 -13.83 15.58
C ILE A 64 1.13 -13.19 14.32
N SER A 65 1.74 -13.47 13.18
CA SER A 65 1.35 -12.94 11.87
C SER A 65 -0.06 -13.39 11.48
N SER A 66 -0.37 -14.67 11.67
CA SER A 66 -1.68 -15.27 11.38
C SER A 66 -2.78 -14.71 12.27
N ARG A 67 -2.49 -14.54 13.56
CA ARG A 67 -3.44 -14.01 14.55
C ARG A 67 -3.78 -12.54 14.28
N ASN A 68 -2.78 -11.75 13.92
CA ASN A 68 -2.92 -10.30 13.78
C ASN A 68 -3.24 -9.83 12.35
N ILE A 69 -3.49 -10.76 11.42
CA ILE A 69 -3.67 -10.45 9.99
C ILE A 69 -4.76 -9.41 9.71
N GLN A 70 -5.84 -9.39 10.51
CA GLN A 70 -6.96 -8.45 10.36
C GLN A 70 -6.58 -7.02 10.78
N PHE A 71 -5.59 -6.89 11.66
CA PHE A 71 -5.10 -5.60 12.15
C PHE A 71 -3.97 -5.03 11.30
N MET A 72 -3.52 -5.75 10.26
CA MET A 72 -2.51 -5.29 9.33
C MET A 72 -3.10 -4.24 8.39
N THR A 73 -3.22 -3.01 8.85
CA THR A 73 -3.69 -1.85 8.08
C THR A 73 -2.55 -0.85 7.90
N LEU A 74 -2.74 0.11 6.98
CA LEU A 74 -1.76 1.17 6.77
C LEU A 74 -1.50 1.97 8.06
N SER A 75 -2.54 2.23 8.85
CA SER A 75 -2.41 2.94 10.12
C SER A 75 -1.57 2.15 11.14
N THR A 76 -1.77 0.84 11.24
CA THR A 76 -0.96 -0.02 12.11
C THR A 76 0.52 0.04 11.71
N ILE A 77 0.83 -0.02 10.41
CA ILE A 77 2.23 0.05 9.94
C ILE A 77 2.87 1.40 10.27
N LEU A 78 2.16 2.50 10.02
CA LEU A 78 2.67 3.85 10.34
C LEU A 78 2.92 4.00 11.85
N ASN A 79 2.02 3.47 12.67
CA ASN A 79 2.16 3.47 14.13
C ASN A 79 3.34 2.59 14.57
N THR A 80 3.48 1.39 14.02
CA THR A 80 4.60 0.49 14.30
C THR A 80 5.93 1.13 13.88
N GLN A 81 5.99 1.81 12.74
CA GLN A 81 7.20 2.52 12.29
C GLN A 81 7.54 3.69 13.22
N SER A 82 6.55 4.47 13.64
CA SER A 82 6.73 5.54 14.62
C SER A 82 7.23 5.00 15.95
N PHE A 83 6.65 3.90 16.44
CA PHE A 83 7.07 3.22 17.65
C PHE A 83 8.50 2.67 17.54
N PHE A 84 8.84 2.06 16.39
CA PHE A 84 10.17 1.53 16.10
C PHE A 84 11.25 2.62 16.11
N ASN A 85 10.94 3.81 15.57
CA ASN A 85 11.86 4.95 15.57
C ASN A 85 12.06 5.56 16.96
N LYS A 86 11.02 5.55 17.79
CA LYS A 86 11.05 6.14 19.14
C LYS A 86 11.67 5.21 20.19
N ASN A 87 11.59 3.89 20.01
CA ASN A 87 12.03 2.90 21.00
C ASN A 87 13.29 2.15 20.54
N PRO A 88 14.49 2.54 20.99
CA PRO A 88 15.75 1.93 20.56
C PRO A 88 15.89 0.46 20.98
N ASN A 89 15.27 0.04 22.09
CA ASN A 89 15.28 -1.35 22.54
C ASN A 89 14.50 -2.25 21.57
N PHE A 90 13.30 -1.82 21.17
CA PHE A 90 12.48 -2.54 20.20
C PHE A 90 13.18 -2.70 18.84
N ARG A 91 13.94 -1.68 18.42
CA ARG A 91 14.77 -1.75 17.20
C ARG A 91 15.91 -2.76 17.32
N LYS A 92 16.60 -2.81 18.47
CA LYS A 92 17.66 -3.80 18.71
C LYS A 92 17.11 -5.21 18.72
N ASP A 93 15.95 -5.43 19.34
CA ASP A 93 15.29 -6.73 19.38
C ASP A 93 14.89 -7.20 17.98
N GLY A 94 14.28 -6.33 17.17
CA GLY A 94 13.90 -6.65 15.79
C GLY A 94 15.08 -6.98 14.87
N ALA A 95 16.19 -6.22 14.98
CA ALA A 95 17.41 -6.49 14.21
C ALA A 95 18.08 -7.81 14.64
N SER A 96 18.08 -8.10 15.94
CA SER A 96 18.64 -9.34 16.48
C SER A 96 17.81 -10.56 16.09
N ALA A 97 16.50 -10.41 16.00
CA ALA A 97 15.57 -11.48 15.68
C ALA A 97 15.76 -12.01 14.25
N LEU A 98 16.14 -11.17 13.28
CA LEU A 98 16.45 -11.60 11.91
C LEU A 98 17.79 -12.36 11.81
N ASN A 99 18.72 -12.07 12.72
CA ASN A 99 20.04 -12.71 12.79
C ASN A 99 19.99 -14.08 13.47
N LYS A 100 18.89 -14.42 14.15
CA LYS A 100 18.70 -15.73 14.81
C LYS A 100 18.54 -16.88 13.81
N VAL A 101 18.06 -16.61 12.60
CA VAL A 101 17.82 -17.64 11.58
C VAL A 101 19.02 -17.75 10.65
N LYS A 102 19.84 -18.79 10.82
CA LYS A 102 21.01 -19.04 9.96
C LYS A 102 20.65 -19.88 8.75
N ASN A 103 19.63 -20.73 8.85
CA ASN A 103 19.22 -21.57 7.75
C ASN A 103 18.53 -20.75 6.63
N ASN A 104 19.10 -20.83 5.42
CA ASN A 104 18.58 -20.09 4.26
C ASN A 104 17.14 -20.46 3.88
N ARG A 105 16.72 -21.70 4.08
CA ARG A 105 15.35 -22.15 3.80
C ARG A 105 14.35 -21.55 4.78
N LEU A 106 14.67 -21.57 6.08
CA LEU A 106 13.86 -20.89 7.11
C LEU A 106 13.76 -19.39 6.84
N LYS A 107 14.87 -18.75 6.45
CA LYS A 107 14.89 -17.33 6.08
C LYS A 107 13.97 -17.04 4.89
N GLN A 108 13.98 -17.89 3.86
CA GLN A 108 13.05 -17.76 2.72
C GLN A 108 11.59 -17.88 3.16
N MET A 109 11.27 -18.81 4.06
CA MET A 109 9.91 -18.98 4.56
C MET A 109 9.46 -17.82 5.43
N HIS A 110 10.35 -17.24 6.23
CA HIS A 110 10.08 -16.01 6.97
C HIS A 110 9.79 -14.83 6.02
N ILE A 111 10.55 -14.70 4.93
CA ILE A 111 10.29 -13.70 3.88
C ILE A 111 8.95 -13.97 3.18
N GLU A 112 8.60 -15.22 2.92
CA GLU A 112 7.31 -15.60 2.33
C GLU A 112 6.13 -15.25 3.26
N CYS A 113 6.29 -15.48 4.57
CA CYS A 113 5.34 -15.03 5.59
C CYS A 113 5.15 -13.50 5.53
N ALA A 114 6.23 -12.72 5.50
CA ALA A 114 6.17 -11.27 5.38
C ALA A 114 5.47 -10.82 4.08
N ARG A 115 5.71 -11.54 2.97
CA ARG A 115 5.06 -11.28 1.68
C ARG A 115 3.55 -11.53 1.73
N HIS A 116 3.12 -12.56 2.46
CA HIS A 116 1.71 -12.84 2.71
C HIS A 116 1.05 -11.80 3.64
N LEU A 117 1.76 -11.32 4.66
CA LEU A 117 1.29 -10.19 5.48
C LEU A 117 1.13 -8.92 4.67
N PHE A 118 2.06 -8.63 3.77
CA PHE A 118 1.95 -7.47 2.89
C PHE A 118 0.75 -7.56 1.95
N LYS A 119 0.40 -8.77 1.47
CA LYS A 119 -0.86 -8.96 0.74
C LYS A 119 -2.09 -8.70 1.61
N ALA A 120 -2.08 -9.14 2.86
CA ALA A 120 -3.16 -8.85 3.81
C ALA A 120 -3.32 -7.34 4.02
N LEU A 121 -2.20 -6.61 4.17
CA LEU A 121 -2.19 -5.16 4.25
C LEU A 121 -2.89 -4.50 3.07
N ILE A 122 -2.55 -4.95 1.85
CA ILE A 122 -3.18 -4.44 0.64
C ILE A 122 -4.68 -4.71 0.68
N TYR A 123 -5.11 -5.94 1.00
CA TYR A 123 -6.54 -6.26 1.06
C TYR A 123 -7.29 -5.46 2.13
N ASN A 124 -6.72 -5.29 3.32
CA ASN A 124 -7.31 -4.48 4.38
C ASN A 124 -7.36 -2.98 4.02
N SER A 125 -6.48 -2.51 3.13
CA SER A 125 -6.39 -1.10 2.74
C SER A 125 -7.02 -0.79 1.38
N LEU A 126 -7.43 -1.80 0.60
CA LEU A 126 -7.83 -1.64 -0.79
C LEU A 126 -9.07 -0.75 -0.94
N MET A 127 -10.03 -0.88 -0.02
CA MET A 127 -11.29 -0.14 -0.11
C MET A 127 -11.15 1.37 0.14
N TRP A 128 -10.05 1.79 0.78
CA TRP A 128 -9.69 3.21 0.87
C TRP A 128 -9.40 3.82 -0.51
N ALA A 129 -8.98 3.02 -1.50
CA ALA A 129 -8.71 3.52 -2.84
C ALA A 129 -9.96 4.12 -3.50
N ILE A 130 -11.16 3.61 -3.19
CA ILE A 130 -12.43 4.15 -3.74
C ILE A 130 -12.62 5.61 -3.36
N TYR A 131 -12.14 6.01 -2.18
CA TYR A 131 -12.23 7.40 -1.71
C TYR A 131 -11.04 8.24 -2.14
N ILE A 132 -9.83 7.67 -2.11
CA ILE A 132 -8.58 8.41 -2.39
C ILE A 132 -8.43 8.68 -3.89
N VAL A 133 -8.78 7.72 -4.76
CA VAL A 133 -8.57 7.84 -6.21
C VAL A 133 -9.30 9.05 -6.81
N PRO A 134 -10.61 9.29 -6.54
CA PRO A 134 -11.30 10.48 -7.05
C PRO A 134 -10.63 11.79 -6.61
N ILE A 135 -10.20 11.87 -5.36
CA ILE A 135 -9.50 13.05 -4.81
C ILE A 135 -8.18 13.27 -5.54
N CYS A 136 -7.39 12.20 -5.72
CA CYS A 136 -6.13 12.27 -6.46
C CYS A 136 -6.33 12.73 -7.91
N VAL A 137 -7.38 12.25 -8.59
CA VAL A 137 -7.69 12.66 -9.97
C VAL A 137 -7.96 14.17 -10.03
N VAL A 138 -8.76 14.71 -9.11
CA VAL A 138 -9.04 16.15 -9.03
C VAL A 138 -7.76 16.95 -8.79
N LEU A 139 -6.90 16.52 -7.86
CA LEU A 139 -5.64 17.20 -7.57
C LEU A 139 -4.67 17.18 -8.76
N ILE A 140 -4.56 16.07 -9.48
CA ILE A 140 -3.73 15.94 -10.68
C ILE A 140 -4.27 16.86 -11.79
N ALA A 141 -5.58 16.85 -12.02
CA ALA A 141 -6.23 17.72 -13.01
C ALA A 141 -5.97 19.20 -12.70
N TYR A 142 -6.17 19.61 -11.44
CA TYR A 142 -5.88 20.97 -10.97
C TYR A 142 -4.41 21.34 -11.18
N GLY A 143 -3.48 20.44 -10.83
CA GLY A 143 -2.04 20.65 -11.04
C GLY A 143 -1.67 20.84 -12.52
N ARG A 144 -2.32 20.10 -13.43
CA ARG A 144 -2.14 20.28 -14.88
C ARG A 144 -2.68 21.61 -15.36
N ILE A 145 -3.90 21.97 -14.98
CA ILE A 145 -4.53 23.26 -15.33
C ILE A 145 -3.62 24.41 -14.88
N LYS A 146 -3.15 24.39 -13.63
CA LYS A 146 -2.24 25.42 -13.10
C LYS A 146 -0.96 25.56 -13.92
N ARG A 147 -0.36 24.44 -14.34
CA ARG A 147 0.85 24.46 -15.20
C ARG A 147 0.55 25.04 -16.57
N THR A 148 -0.58 24.68 -17.17
CA THR A 148 -1.00 25.22 -18.47
C THR A 148 -1.27 26.72 -18.38
N CYS A 149 -2.03 27.18 -17.37
CA CYS A 149 -2.29 28.60 -17.15
C CYS A 149 -0.98 29.38 -16.93
N LYS A 150 -0.06 28.85 -16.12
CA LYS A 150 1.25 29.48 -15.91
C LYS A 150 2.02 29.58 -17.23
N SER A 151 2.07 28.50 -18.02
CA SER A 151 2.75 28.52 -19.32
C SER A 151 2.11 29.49 -20.31
N LEU A 152 0.78 29.66 -20.28
CA LEU A 152 0.08 30.62 -21.13
C LEU A 152 0.40 32.06 -20.71
N ILE A 153 0.37 32.36 -19.41
CA ILE A 153 0.72 33.67 -18.87
C ILE A 153 2.19 34.02 -19.17
N ASP A 154 3.11 33.08 -18.95
CA ASP A 154 4.53 33.27 -19.26
C ASP A 154 4.72 33.57 -20.76
N ARG A 155 4.04 32.83 -21.64
CA ARG A 155 4.07 33.09 -23.10
C ARG A 155 3.56 34.49 -23.42
N ILE A 156 2.41 34.90 -22.89
CA ILE A 156 1.83 36.24 -23.08
C ILE A 156 2.82 37.33 -22.65
N ASN A 157 3.41 37.21 -21.46
CA ASN A 157 4.35 38.21 -20.92
C ASN A 157 5.68 38.28 -21.68
N THR A 158 6.08 37.19 -22.34
CA THR A 158 7.30 37.17 -23.19
C THR A 158 7.04 37.51 -24.65
N THR A 159 5.78 37.71 -25.05
CA THR A 159 5.44 38.05 -26.45
C THR A 159 5.71 39.53 -26.68
N PRO A 160 6.49 39.93 -27.71
CA PRO A 160 6.67 41.33 -28.07
C PRO A 160 5.31 41.99 -28.35
N GLU A 161 5.12 43.23 -27.90
CA GLU A 161 3.85 43.97 -27.96
C GLU A 161 3.26 44.05 -29.40
N LYS A 162 4.13 44.07 -30.42
CA LYS A 162 3.74 44.01 -31.84
C LYS A 162 3.07 42.69 -32.23
N ASP A 163 3.57 41.56 -31.74
CA ASP A 163 3.03 40.24 -32.06
C ASP A 163 1.79 39.93 -31.22
N PHE A 164 1.73 40.43 -29.98
CA PHE A 164 0.55 40.33 -29.13
C PHE A 164 -0.65 41.10 -29.71
N ASN A 165 -0.44 42.34 -30.18
CA ASN A 165 -1.49 43.13 -30.83
C ASN A 165 -1.95 42.53 -32.17
N ARG A 166 -1.05 41.90 -32.93
CA ARG A 166 -1.40 41.15 -34.16
C ARG A 166 -2.31 39.95 -33.88
N VAL A 167 -2.00 39.18 -32.84
CA VAL A 167 -2.84 38.04 -32.41
C VAL A 167 -4.22 38.49 -31.91
N ILE A 168 -4.31 39.60 -31.19
CA ILE A 168 -5.60 40.16 -30.73
C ILE A 168 -6.44 40.71 -31.91
N ASN A 169 -5.80 41.33 -32.89
CA ASN A 169 -6.47 41.91 -34.06
C ASN A 169 -6.76 40.89 -35.17
N GLY A 170 -6.38 39.62 -35.01
CA GLY A 170 -6.64 38.54 -35.97
C GLY A 170 -5.79 38.62 -37.25
N GLU A 171 -4.63 39.28 -37.20
CA GLU A 171 -3.71 39.38 -38.34
C GLU A 171 -2.86 38.10 -38.47
N GLU A 172 -2.85 37.47 -39.64
CA GLU A 172 -2.06 36.25 -39.89
C GLU A 172 -0.54 36.51 -39.78
N TYR A 173 0.13 35.60 -39.09
CA TYR A 173 1.58 35.65 -38.86
C TYR A 173 2.33 35.16 -40.12
N CYS A 174 2.88 36.08 -40.92
CA CYS A 174 3.83 35.74 -41.98
C CYS A 174 5.27 35.79 -41.43
N PRO A 175 5.97 34.65 -41.28
CA PRO A 175 7.37 34.65 -40.90
C PRO A 175 8.22 35.16 -42.08
N SER A 176 9.05 36.17 -41.82
CA SER A 176 10.10 36.67 -42.71
C SER A 176 11.41 35.93 -42.52
#